data_AF-A0A351XEE9-F1
#
_entry.id   AF-A0A351XEE9-F1
#
_cell.length_a   1.000
_cell.length_b   1.000
_cell.length_c   1.000
_cell.angle_alpha   90.00
_cell.angle_beta   90.00
_cell.angle_gamma   90.00
#
_symmetry.space_group_name_H-M   'P 1'
#
loop_
_entity.id
_entity.type
_entity.pdbx_description
1 polymer ?
#
loop_
_entity_poly.entity_id
_entity_poly.type
_entity_poly.pdbx_seq_one_letter_code
_entity_poly.pdbx_strand_id
1 'polypeptide(L)'
;APDGVDRAELRELVRREMVVEVEGIFFAASALQAAAELAARLLAERPEGFTVSAFREAAGNTRKHAMPLLARLDGTGVTRRRDDVRIAGPRLPEA
;
A
#
# COMPACT_ATOMS: atom_id res chain seq x y z
N ALA A 1 8.48 11.56 -12.55
CA ALA A 1 7.52 10.85 -13.40
C ALA A 1 8.20 9.59 -13.93
N PRO A 2 7.47 8.48 -14.15
CA PRO A 2 8.03 7.26 -14.71
C PRO A 2 8.68 7.52 -16.07
N ASP A 3 9.75 6.79 -16.38
CA ASP A 3 10.47 6.95 -17.64
C ASP A 3 9.57 6.54 -18.81
N GLY A 4 9.58 7.34 -19.88
CA GLY A 4 8.79 7.09 -21.10
C GLY A 4 7.29 7.38 -20.97
N VAL A 5 6.81 7.94 -19.85
CA VAL A 5 5.40 8.33 -19.67
C VAL A 5 5.24 9.84 -19.80
N ASP A 6 4.32 10.28 -20.66
CA ASP A 6 4.00 11.71 -20.80
C ASP A 6 3.38 12.28 -19.51
N ARG A 7 3.76 13.52 -19.17
CA ARG A 7 3.32 14.14 -17.90
C ARG A 7 1.83 14.49 -17.91
N ALA A 8 1.28 14.87 -19.06
CA ALA A 8 -0.15 15.19 -19.16
C ALA A 8 -0.98 13.91 -19.04
N GLU A 9 -0.55 12.82 -19.69
CA GLU A 9 -1.18 11.50 -19.54
C GLU A 9 -1.15 11.01 -18.09
N LEU A 10 0.01 11.09 -17.42
CA LEU A 10 0.12 10.68 -16.02
C LEU A 10 -0.79 11.51 -15.11
N ARG A 11 -0.88 12.82 -15.34
CA ARG A 11 -1.79 13.71 -14.59
C ARG A 11 -3.25 13.37 -14.83
N GLU A 12 -3.61 12.97 -16.04
CA GLU A 12 -4.96 12.49 -16.37
C GLU A 12 -5.30 11.24 -15.56
N LEU A 13 -4.41 10.27 -15.51
CA LEU A 13 -4.60 9.03 -14.75
C LEU A 13 -4.76 9.29 -13.24
N VAL A 14 -3.99 10.24 -12.70
CA VAL A 14 -4.12 10.67 -11.30
C VAL A 14 -5.46 11.36 -11.06
N ARG A 15 -5.89 12.26 -11.96
CA ARG A 15 -7.17 12.96 -11.83
C ARG A 15 -8.38 12.01 -11.90
N ARG A 16 -8.25 10.92 -12.66
CA ARG A 16 -9.26 9.85 -12.74
C ARG A 16 -9.16 8.82 -11.61
N GLU A 17 -8.25 9.03 -10.65
CA GLU A 17 -7.98 8.12 -9.54
C GLU A 17 -7.57 6.70 -9.97
N MET A 18 -7.16 6.51 -11.22
CA MET A 18 -6.67 5.20 -11.72
C MET A 18 -5.26 4.90 -11.24
N VAL A 19 -4.48 5.97 -11.03
CA VAL A 19 -3.12 5.91 -10.51
C VAL A 19 -3.06 6.85 -9.31
N VAL A 20 -2.34 6.46 -8.27
CA VAL A 20 -2.07 7.34 -7.14
C VAL A 20 -0.58 7.43 -6.87
N GLU A 21 -0.11 8.66 -6.72
CA GLU A 21 1.26 8.94 -6.30
C GLU A 21 1.39 8.77 -4.78
N VAL A 22 2.38 8.01 -4.36
CA VAL A 22 2.80 7.88 -2.96
C VAL A 22 4.31 7.98 -2.91
N GLU A 23 4.82 9.00 -2.23
CA GLU A 23 6.27 9.25 -2.07
C GLU A 23 7.05 9.24 -3.41
N GLY A 24 6.46 9.80 -4.47
CA GLY A 24 7.08 9.86 -5.80
C GLY A 24 6.94 8.57 -6.64
N ILE A 25 6.30 7.52 -6.10
CA ILE A 25 5.96 6.28 -6.83
C ILE A 25 4.49 6.29 -7.21
N PHE A 26 4.22 5.98 -8.47
CA PHE A 26 2.86 5.90 -9.01
C PHE A 26 2.37 4.45 -8.96
N PHE A 27 1.33 4.19 -8.18
CA PHE A 27 0.68 2.87 -8.08
C PHE A 27 -0.66 2.89 -8.80
N ALA A 28 -1.02 1.79 -9.46
CA ALA A 28 -2.40 1.58 -9.87
C ALA A 28 -3.30 1.54 -8.63
N ALA A 29 -4.52 2.08 -8.73
CA ALA A 29 -5.49 2.03 -7.63
C ALA A 29 -5.78 0.59 -7.19
N SER A 30 -5.85 -0.35 -8.14
CA SER A 30 -6.00 -1.78 -7.87
C SER A 30 -4.85 -2.37 -7.06
N ALA A 31 -3.62 -1.86 -7.22
CA ALA A 31 -2.48 -2.31 -6.42
C ALA A 31 -2.60 -1.86 -4.95
N LEU A 32 -3.18 -0.67 -4.70
CA LEU A 32 -3.46 -0.20 -3.34
C LEU A 32 -4.57 -1.03 -2.68
N GLN A 33 -5.60 -1.39 -3.45
CA GLN A 33 -6.65 -2.29 -2.98
C GLN A 33 -6.08 -3.67 -2.64
N ALA A 34 -5.31 -4.28 -3.54
CA ALA A 34 -4.66 -5.57 -3.30
C ALA A 34 -3.71 -5.52 -2.08
N ALA A 35 -3.02 -4.40 -1.87
CA ALA A 35 -2.19 -4.18 -0.68
C ALA A 35 -3.03 -4.14 0.61
N ALA A 36 -4.20 -3.50 0.60
CA ALA A 36 -5.10 -3.47 1.75
C ALA A 36 -5.69 -4.86 2.06
N GLU A 37 -6.12 -5.60 1.04
CA GLU A 37 -6.57 -6.99 1.17
C GLU A 37 -5.46 -7.90 1.69
N LEU A 38 -4.23 -7.72 1.21
CA LEU A 38 -3.08 -8.45 1.72
C LEU A 38 -2.82 -8.15 3.20
N ALA A 39 -2.89 -6.87 3.61
CA ALA A 39 -2.75 -6.48 5.01
C ALA A 39 -3.84 -7.13 5.88
N ALA A 40 -5.09 -7.17 5.41
CA ALA A 40 -6.19 -7.84 6.12
C ALA A 40 -5.92 -9.34 6.30
N ARG A 41 -5.48 -10.05 5.25
CA ARG A 41 -5.09 -11.47 5.36
C ARG A 41 -3.96 -11.69 6.36
N LEU A 42 -2.90 -10.89 6.30
CA LEU A 42 -1.76 -11.02 7.22
C LEU A 42 -2.17 -10.77 8.68
N LEU A 43 -3.14 -9.88 8.92
CA LEU A 43 -3.65 -9.58 10.26
C LEU A 43 -4.69 -10.59 10.75
N ALA A 44 -5.40 -11.26 9.85
CA ALA A 44 -6.24 -12.41 10.20
C ALA A 44 -5.39 -13.59 10.68
N GLU A 45 -4.23 -13.81 10.06
CA GLU A 45 -3.26 -14.84 10.45
C GLU A 45 -2.45 -14.45 11.69
N ARG A 46 -2.10 -13.16 11.84
CA ARG A 46 -1.29 -12.60 12.94
C ARG A 46 -1.93 -11.34 13.52
N PRO A 47 -2.91 -11.48 14.43
CA PRO A 47 -3.64 -10.35 15.01
C PRO A 47 -2.76 -9.36 15.80
N GLU A 48 -1.60 -9.81 16.29
CA GLU A 48 -0.62 -8.99 17.00
C GLU A 48 0.09 -7.96 16.09
N GLY A 49 0.09 -8.21 14.78
CA GLY A 49 0.64 -7.34 13.75
C GLY A 49 1.62 -8.04 12.81
N PHE A 50 1.99 -7.35 11.72
CA PHE A 50 3.01 -7.82 10.78
C PHE A 50 4.14 -6.79 10.62
N THR A 51 5.36 -7.26 10.38
CA THR A 51 6.51 -6.40 10.09
C THR A 51 6.56 -5.97 8.62
N VAL A 52 7.35 -4.94 8.33
CA VAL A 52 7.62 -4.53 6.93
C VAL A 52 8.16 -5.69 6.08
N SER A 53 9.04 -6.53 6.64
CA SER A 53 9.63 -7.65 5.90
C SER A 53 8.58 -8.69 5.54
N ALA A 54 7.69 -9.04 6.48
CA ALA A 54 6.61 -9.98 6.25
C ALA A 54 5.65 -9.50 5.14
N PHE A 55 5.27 -8.22 5.17
CA PHE A 55 4.43 -7.64 4.11
C PHE A 55 5.12 -7.67 2.75
N ARG A 56 6.39 -7.24 2.69
CA ARG A 56 7.19 -7.24 1.46
C ARG A 56 7.28 -8.63 0.84
N GLU A 57 7.58 -9.63 1.66
CA GLU A 57 7.68 -11.03 1.23
C GLU A 57 6.35 -11.55 0.69
N ALA A 58 5.25 -11.30 1.41
CA ALA A 58 3.92 -11.71 0.97
C ALA A 58 3.45 -10.96 -0.29
N ALA A 59 3.85 -9.70 -0.46
CA ALA A 59 3.53 -8.88 -1.63
C ALA A 59 4.41 -9.19 -2.85
N GLY A 60 5.44 -10.03 -2.71
CA GLY A 60 6.36 -10.37 -3.80
C GLY A 60 7.10 -9.16 -4.39
N ASN A 61 7.31 -8.10 -3.61
CA ASN A 61 7.92 -6.86 -4.09
C ASN A 61 9.18 -6.49 -3.29
N THR A 62 9.83 -5.39 -3.67
CA THR A 62 11.03 -4.90 -2.97
C THR A 62 10.66 -3.86 -1.91
N ARG A 63 11.59 -3.59 -0.98
CA ARG A 63 11.40 -2.55 0.06
C ARG A 63 11.01 -1.19 -0.53
N LYS A 64 11.59 -0.84 -1.69
CA LYS A 64 11.29 0.41 -2.42
C LYS A 64 9.79 0.58 -2.72
N HIS A 65 9.08 -0.52 -2.97
CA HIS A 65 7.65 -0.50 -3.28
C HIS A 65 6.79 -0.80 -2.04
N ALA A 66 7.23 -1.71 -1.17
CA ALA A 66 6.52 -2.06 0.06
C ALA A 66 6.34 -0.84 0.99
N MET A 67 7.38 -0.03 1.16
CA MET A 67 7.34 1.09 2.10
C MET A 67 6.29 2.14 1.72
N PRO A 68 6.21 2.65 0.47
CA PRO A 68 5.15 3.57 0.08
C PRO A 68 3.75 2.94 0.13
N LEU A 69 3.58 1.66 -0.24
CA LEU A 69 2.29 0.97 -0.07
C LEU A 69 1.85 1.02 1.39
N LEU A 70 2.73 0.63 2.32
CA LEU A 70 2.44 0.64 3.74
C LEU A 70 2.20 2.05 4.30
N ALA A 71 2.96 3.05 3.83
CA ALA A 71 2.74 4.45 4.18
C ALA A 71 1.35 4.92 3.74
N ARG A 72 0.90 4.50 2.55
CA ARG A 72 -0.46 4.78 2.08
C ARG A 72 -1.50 4.10 2.95
N LEU A 73 -1.33 2.82 3.27
CA LEU A 73 -2.27 2.08 4.13
C LEU A 73 -2.37 2.70 5.53
N ASP A 74 -1.24 3.14 6.10
CA ASP A 74 -1.20 3.85 7.38
C ASP A 74 -1.92 5.20 7.30
N GLY A 75 -1.62 5.99 6.26
CA GLY A 75 -2.23 7.30 6.02
C GLY A 75 -3.73 7.23 5.73
N THR A 76 -4.20 6.15 5.11
CA THR A 76 -5.63 5.87 4.92
C THR A 76 -6.23 5.04 6.05
N GLY A 77 -5.54 4.86 7.17
CA GLY A 77 -6.09 4.16 8.34
C GLY A 77 -6.51 2.71 8.10
N VAL A 78 -6.00 2.06 7.06
CA VAL A 78 -6.14 0.61 6.83
C VAL A 78 -5.28 -0.13 7.84
N THR A 79 -4.06 0.37 8.06
CA THR A 79 -3.14 -0.12 9.09
C THR A 79 -2.77 1.00 10.05
N ARG A 80 -2.18 0.63 11.19
CA ARG A 80 -1.49 1.55 12.10
C ARG A 80 -0.15 0.97 12.47
N ARG A 81 0.89 1.79 12.44
CA ARG A 81 2.22 1.38 12.92
C ARG A 81 2.26 1.39 14.45
N ARG A 82 2.74 0.29 15.03
CA ARG A 82 3.07 0.14 16.45
C ARG A 82 4.46 -0.47 16.53
N ASP A 83 5.44 0.36 16.90
CA ASP A 83 6.85 -0.02 16.95
C ASP A 83 7.39 -0.56 15.60
N ASP A 84 7.72 -1.85 15.53
CA ASP A 84 8.25 -2.56 14.36
C ASP A 84 7.17 -3.27 13.53
N VAL A 85 5.94 -3.34 14.05
CA VAL A 85 4.80 -3.98 13.39
C VAL A 85 3.74 -2.98 12.94
N ARG A 86 2.85 -3.46 12.08
CA ARG A 86 1.58 -2.83 11.74
C ARG A 86 0.43 -3.68 12.23
N ILE A 87 -0.54 -3.02 12.85
CA ILE A 87 -1.77 -3.61 13.36
C ILE A 87 -2.97 -3.10 12.55
N ALA A 88 -4.13 -3.71 12.78
CA ALA A 88 -5.40 -3.30 12.18
C ALA A 88 -5.71 -1.82 12.44
N GLY A 89 -6.01 -1.09 11.36
CA GLY A 89 -6.59 0.23 11.41
C GLY A 89 -8.12 0.20 11.34
N PRO A 90 -8.80 1.34 11.56
CA PRO A 90 -10.26 1.42 11.55
C PRO A 90 -10.89 1.22 10.17
N ARG A 91 -10.07 1.28 9.10
CA ARG A 91 -10.50 1.06 7.70
C ARG A 91 -9.89 -0.21 7.12
N LEU A 92 -9.40 -1.13 7.96
CA LEU A 92 -8.99 -2.44 7.47
C LEU A 92 -10.20 -3.11 6.78
N PRO A 93 -10.08 -3.60 5.54
CA PRO A 93 -11.20 -4.25 4.88
C PRO A 93 -11.54 -5.55 5.59
N GLU A 94 -12.82 -5.89 5.59
CA GLU A 94 -13.28 -7.21 6.01
C GLU A 94 -12.80 -8.26 4.98
N ALA A 95 -12.42 -9.43 5.48
CA ALA A 95 -11.94 -10.54 4.65
C ALA A 95 -13.09 -11.30 3.99
#